data_AF-A0A523VS04-F1
#
_entry.id   AF-A0A523VS04-F1
#
_cell.length_a   1.000
_cell.length_b   1.000
_cell.length_c   1.000
_cell.angle_alpha   90.00
_cell.angle_beta   90.00
_cell.angle_gamma   90.00
#
_symmetry.space_group_name_H-M   'P 1'
#
loop_
_entity.id
_entity.type
_entity.pdbx_description
1 polymer ?
#
loop_
_entity_poly.entity_id
_entity_poly.type
_entity_poly.pdbx_seq_one_letter_code
_entity_poly.pdbx_strand_id
1 'polypeptide(L)'
;MSKPYPKDNLCPRCKKFIATLFDLTTEKEEKRQPKEFKTRGITLSSKLGTKVRVKEQPLTISLESDKIKLKKGEYVKLLGITSTERTQLYCSNKNYAYLLELTNNLDFIATGILEGDLDKMLLISGEKEKEEKCQFYEKNDIIFIVYGKFPDKKGKWILEQMSNHFSELVQGKDVEKLDKFDKYNIERDFKKRTKFILQQYVRLQEIFTDQEIPYVEDTIRIDYVGLSSMSIGVISILLGEENLNLDPIGEFETPEEDKEMKESMLTARIEAIAANTQGNTGATPRWIAVKLGFQKYRFLTFKKLENDYFISMISEGNLSKIEQVEKLLEPKITQVTGTVFSGNLKPFNELKIDLEKNFSNRKKFPPFSFN
;
A
#
# COMPACT_ATOMS: atom_id res chain seq x y z
N MET A 1 60.21 -7.35 -4.96
CA MET A 1 58.99 -8.03 -5.46
C MET A 1 58.03 -8.07 -4.28
N SER A 2 56.80 -7.59 -4.28
CA SER A 2 55.82 -7.15 -5.28
C SER A 2 55.00 -5.99 -4.67
N LYS A 3 54.68 -4.98 -5.48
CA LYS A 3 53.96 -3.76 -5.11
C LYS A 3 52.49 -4.07 -4.69
N PRO A 4 51.90 -3.33 -3.72
CA PRO A 4 50.46 -3.29 -3.53
C PRO A 4 49.79 -2.39 -4.59
N TYR A 5 48.56 -2.75 -4.97
CA TYR A 5 47.70 -2.08 -5.96
C TYR A 5 47.30 -0.62 -5.58
N PRO A 6 46.80 0.19 -6.54
CA PRO A 6 47.19 1.59 -6.69
C PRO A 6 46.27 2.64 -6.05
N LYS A 7 46.90 3.81 -5.85
CA LYS A 7 46.39 5.09 -5.33
C LYS A 7 45.53 5.87 -6.34
N ASP A 8 44.34 5.38 -6.71
CA ASP A 8 43.42 6.19 -7.52
C ASP A 8 42.09 6.44 -6.79
N ASN A 9 41.99 7.61 -6.15
CA ASN A 9 40.78 8.12 -5.51
C ASN A 9 39.76 8.62 -6.55
N LEU A 10 39.24 7.70 -7.35
CA LEU A 10 38.18 7.96 -8.32
C LEU A 10 36.93 7.14 -7.96
N CYS A 11 35.75 7.74 -8.12
CA CYS A 11 34.49 7.01 -7.97
C CYS A 11 34.43 5.83 -8.97
N PRO A 12 34.21 4.58 -8.53
CA PRO A 12 34.24 3.41 -9.42
C PRO A 12 33.16 3.45 -10.51
N ARG A 13 32.08 4.23 -10.29
CA ARG A 13 30.93 4.30 -11.20
C ARG A 13 31.02 5.41 -12.26
N CYS A 14 31.77 6.47 -11.99
CA CYS A 14 31.81 7.64 -12.90
C CYS A 14 33.22 8.22 -13.14
N LYS A 15 34.26 7.65 -12.53
CA LYS A 15 35.67 8.05 -12.68
C LYS A 15 35.95 9.54 -12.45
N LYS A 16 35.10 10.24 -11.69
CA LYS A 16 35.33 11.64 -11.25
C LYS A 16 36.06 11.66 -9.90
N PHE A 17 36.97 12.61 -9.76
CA PHE A 17 37.75 12.86 -8.54
C PHE A 17 36.86 13.44 -7.43
N ILE A 18 36.88 12.84 -6.25
CA ILE A 18 36.07 13.28 -5.10
C ILE A 18 36.93 14.18 -4.22
N ALA A 19 36.87 15.49 -4.45
CA ALA A 19 37.64 16.47 -3.66
C ALA A 19 37.12 16.60 -2.21
N THR A 20 35.86 16.27 -1.95
CA THR A 20 35.19 16.51 -0.66
C THR A 20 35.53 15.53 0.47
N LEU A 21 36.35 14.51 0.21
CA LEU A 21 36.85 13.59 1.24
C LEU A 21 38.27 13.91 1.72
N PHE A 22 38.98 14.86 1.08
CA PHE A 22 40.36 15.21 1.43
C PHE A 22 40.46 16.37 2.44
N ASP A 23 39.42 17.19 2.56
CA ASP A 23 39.40 18.39 3.43
C ASP A 23 38.99 18.11 4.89
N LEU A 24 38.78 16.85 5.29
CA LEU A 24 38.37 16.50 6.67
C LEU A 24 39.44 15.77 7.50
N THR A 25 40.66 15.56 6.98
CA THR A 25 41.68 14.75 7.68
C THR A 25 43.09 15.35 7.77
N THR A 26 43.31 16.60 7.37
CA THR A 26 44.63 17.24 7.58
C THR A 26 44.50 18.67 8.09
N GLU A 27 44.15 18.80 9.37
CA GLU A 27 44.66 19.91 10.18
C GLU A 27 46.02 19.51 10.74
N LYS A 28 47.10 20.09 10.20
CA LYS A 28 48.34 20.40 10.93
C LYS A 28 49.23 21.37 10.14
N GLU A 29 49.78 22.31 10.90
CA GLU A 29 50.44 23.55 10.53
C GLU A 29 51.73 23.38 9.72
N GLU A 30 52.00 24.31 8.78
CA GLU A 30 53.37 24.77 8.51
C GLU A 30 53.39 26.15 7.82
N LYS A 31 54.20 27.07 8.38
CA LYS A 31 54.40 28.46 7.95
C LYS A 31 55.19 28.54 6.64
N ARG A 32 54.74 29.34 5.66
CA ARG A 32 55.56 29.80 4.52
C ARG A 32 55.28 31.28 4.18
N GLN A 33 56.36 32.03 3.98
CA GLN A 33 56.43 33.49 3.80
C GLN A 33 55.76 34.00 2.49
N PRO A 34 55.34 35.28 2.43
CA PRO A 34 54.51 35.77 1.33
C PRO A 34 55.33 36.10 0.07
N LYS A 35 54.83 35.67 -1.09
CA LYS A 35 55.23 36.24 -2.38
C LYS A 35 54.43 37.52 -2.62
N GLU A 36 55.11 38.63 -2.90
CA GLU A 36 54.48 39.87 -3.31
C GLU A 36 53.74 39.68 -4.64
N PHE A 37 52.43 39.93 -4.64
CA PHE A 37 51.62 39.99 -5.84
C PHE A 37 50.95 41.37 -5.94
N LYS A 38 51.19 42.04 -7.07
CA LYS A 38 50.56 43.32 -7.42
C LYS A 38 49.05 43.15 -7.55
N THR A 39 48.32 44.05 -6.89
CA THR A 39 46.85 44.13 -6.89
C THR A 39 46.33 44.44 -8.29
N ARG A 40 45.60 43.49 -8.90
CA ARG A 40 44.58 43.81 -9.91
C ARG A 40 43.22 43.73 -9.24
N GLY A 41 42.64 44.89 -8.98
CA GLY A 41 41.33 45.03 -8.36
C GLY A 41 40.23 44.59 -9.32
N ILE A 42 39.75 43.36 -9.16
CA ILE A 42 38.38 42.98 -9.52
C ILE A 42 37.91 42.00 -8.44
N THR A 43 37.26 42.52 -7.40
CA THR A 43 36.62 41.73 -6.37
C THR A 43 35.39 41.02 -6.94
N LEU A 44 35.38 39.68 -6.88
CA LEU A 44 34.22 38.82 -7.17
C LEU A 44 33.04 39.03 -6.21
N SER A 45 33.15 39.93 -5.22
CA SER A 45 32.05 40.37 -4.37
C SER A 45 31.10 41.38 -5.04
N SER A 46 31.44 41.94 -6.22
CA SER A 46 30.56 42.88 -6.95
C SER A 46 29.70 42.25 -8.06
N LYS A 47 29.82 40.93 -8.30
CA LYS A 47 29.05 40.20 -9.34
C LYS A 47 28.07 39.16 -8.82
N LEU A 48 27.97 38.96 -7.51
CA LEU A 48 26.95 38.12 -6.89
C LEU A 48 26.14 38.99 -5.92
N GLY A 49 25.31 39.85 -6.50
CA GLY A 49 24.20 40.45 -5.78
C GLY A 49 23.40 39.34 -5.11
N THR A 50 23.40 39.36 -3.77
CA THR A 50 22.29 38.90 -2.93
C THR A 50 21.48 37.74 -3.52
N LYS A 51 22.05 36.53 -3.53
CA LYS A 51 21.19 35.34 -3.41
C LYS A 51 20.61 35.38 -2.00
N VAL A 52 19.51 36.11 -1.85
CA VAL A 52 18.62 35.99 -0.71
C VAL A 52 18.26 34.51 -0.65
N ARG A 53 18.83 33.77 0.32
CA ARG A 53 18.25 32.50 0.76
C ARG A 53 16.89 32.89 1.33
N VAL A 54 15.86 32.81 0.50
CA VAL A 54 14.49 32.81 0.97
C VAL A 54 14.44 31.67 1.98
N LYS A 55 14.34 32.01 3.27
CA LYS A 55 13.97 31.01 4.27
C LYS A 55 12.59 30.53 3.82
N GLU A 56 12.52 29.31 3.27
CA GLU A 56 11.23 28.66 3.08
C GLU A 56 10.50 28.77 4.41
N GLN A 57 9.34 29.43 4.40
CA GLN A 57 8.53 29.52 5.60
C GLN A 57 8.26 28.09 6.07
N PRO A 58 8.49 27.77 7.35
CA PRO A 58 8.25 26.42 7.84
C PRO A 58 6.79 26.08 7.57
N LEU A 59 6.56 25.07 6.73
CA LEU A 59 5.22 24.60 6.43
C LEU A 59 4.55 24.22 7.76
N THR A 60 3.54 24.99 8.16
CA THR A 60 2.85 24.75 9.42
C THR A 60 1.77 23.71 9.17
N ILE A 61 2.06 22.47 9.53
CA ILE A 61 1.11 21.36 9.41
C ILE A 61 0.09 21.45 10.53
N SER A 62 -1.19 21.56 10.16
CA SER A 62 -2.33 21.40 11.07
C SER A 62 -2.89 19.99 10.94
N LEU A 63 -3.10 19.33 12.07
CA LEU A 63 -3.75 18.02 12.15
C LEU A 63 -5.28 18.12 12.26
N GLU A 64 -5.81 19.34 12.40
CA GLU A 64 -7.25 19.57 12.59
C GLU A 64 -8.02 19.62 11.27
N SER A 65 -7.30 19.67 10.14
CA SER A 65 -7.91 19.65 8.81
C SER A 65 -8.28 18.23 8.40
N ASP A 66 -9.46 18.06 7.79
CA ASP A 66 -9.88 16.77 7.22
C ASP A 66 -8.91 16.19 6.17
N LYS A 67 -8.14 17.09 5.55
CA LYS A 67 -7.13 16.78 4.56
C LYS A 67 -5.87 17.57 4.85
N ILE A 68 -4.86 16.88 5.35
CA ILE A 68 -3.55 17.42 5.65
C ILE A 68 -2.75 17.49 4.35
N LYS A 69 -2.64 18.68 3.77
CA LYS A 69 -1.86 18.91 2.54
C LYS A 69 -0.36 18.82 2.85
N LEU A 70 0.39 18.05 2.05
CA LEU A 70 1.83 17.83 2.27
C LEU A 70 2.67 18.50 1.17
N LYS A 71 2.62 17.95 -0.05
CA LYS A 71 3.24 18.53 -1.25
C LYS A 71 2.19 18.67 -2.36
N LYS A 72 2.56 19.26 -3.50
CA LYS A 72 1.65 19.46 -4.64
C LYS A 72 0.98 18.13 -5.03
N GLY A 73 -0.33 18.04 -4.82
CA GLY A 73 -1.13 16.83 -5.12
C GLY A 73 -1.14 15.75 -4.02
N GLU A 74 -0.24 15.83 -3.04
CA GLU A 74 -0.11 14.85 -1.94
C GLU A 74 -0.85 15.32 -0.68
N TYR A 75 -1.52 14.38 0.01
CA TYR A 75 -2.21 14.63 1.26
C TYR A 75 -2.44 13.36 2.07
N VAL A 76 -2.62 13.54 3.37
CA VAL A 76 -3.06 12.51 4.31
C VAL A 76 -4.40 12.93 4.93
N LYS A 77 -5.33 11.98 5.04
CA LYS A 77 -6.64 12.15 5.68
C LYS A 77 -6.67 11.54 7.08
N LEU A 78 -5.98 10.41 7.25
CA LEU A 78 -5.89 9.70 8.53
C LEU A 78 -4.49 9.11 8.74
N LEU A 79 -4.02 9.23 9.98
CA LEU A 79 -2.98 8.42 10.58
C LEU A 79 -3.61 7.73 11.80
N GLY A 80 -3.53 6.41 11.83
CA GLY A 80 -4.23 5.59 12.80
C GLY A 80 -3.35 4.52 13.40
N ILE A 81 -3.65 4.13 14.63
CA ILE A 81 -3.01 3.03 15.35
C ILE A 81 -4.10 2.27 16.10
N THR A 82 -4.15 0.96 15.87
CA THR A 82 -5.07 0.02 16.52
C THR A 82 -4.29 -1.22 16.91
N SER A 83 -4.71 -1.95 17.93
CA SER A 83 -4.21 -3.30 18.16
C SER A 83 -5.00 -4.34 17.38
N THR A 84 -4.42 -5.52 17.22
CA THR A 84 -5.09 -6.71 16.65
C THR A 84 -6.32 -7.12 17.48
N GLU A 85 -6.31 -6.84 18.78
CA GLU A 85 -7.45 -7.01 19.72
C GLU A 85 -8.48 -5.87 19.64
N ARG A 86 -8.38 -5.01 18.61
CA ARG A 86 -9.34 -3.94 18.32
C ARG A 86 -9.35 -2.77 19.31
N THR A 87 -8.28 -2.61 20.09
CA THR A 87 -8.12 -1.41 20.91
C THR A 87 -7.61 -0.24 20.05
N GLN A 88 -8.43 0.80 19.92
CA GLN A 88 -7.99 2.06 19.31
C GLN A 88 -6.93 2.74 20.19
N LEU A 89 -5.72 2.91 19.65
CA LEU A 89 -4.58 3.51 20.34
C LEU A 89 -4.32 4.96 19.92
N TYR A 90 -4.56 5.29 18.65
CA TYR A 90 -4.43 6.65 18.13
C TYR A 90 -5.26 6.87 16.86
N CYS A 91 -5.85 8.05 16.73
CA CYS A 91 -6.58 8.45 15.54
C CYS A 91 -6.38 9.95 15.28
N SER A 92 -5.70 10.31 14.19
CA SER A 92 -5.44 11.72 13.89
C SER A 92 -6.69 12.48 13.45
N ASN A 93 -7.70 11.78 12.92
CA ASN A 93 -8.95 12.37 12.46
C ASN A 93 -10.14 11.44 12.77
N LYS A 94 -10.98 11.87 13.71
CA LYS A 94 -12.14 11.12 14.19
C LYS A 94 -13.19 10.84 13.11
N ASN A 95 -13.27 11.69 12.06
CA ASN A 95 -14.18 11.48 10.94
C ASN A 95 -13.85 10.20 10.15
N TYR A 96 -12.62 9.68 10.29
CA TYR A 96 -12.16 8.45 9.65
C TYR A 96 -11.86 7.35 10.68
N ALA A 97 -12.35 7.45 11.92
CA ALA A 97 -12.09 6.45 12.96
C ALA A 97 -12.57 5.04 12.57
N TYR A 98 -13.65 4.95 11.78
CA TYR A 98 -14.15 3.69 11.22
C TYR A 98 -13.09 2.92 10.42
N LEU A 99 -12.07 3.59 9.86
CA LEU A 99 -10.99 2.91 9.15
C LEU A 99 -10.16 2.03 10.09
N LEU A 100 -10.10 2.34 11.38
CA LEU A 100 -9.43 1.49 12.37
C LEU A 100 -10.17 0.16 12.57
N GLU A 101 -11.50 0.21 12.67
CA GLU A 101 -12.34 -0.98 12.75
C GLU A 101 -12.29 -1.78 11.45
N LEU A 102 -12.38 -1.09 10.31
CA LEU A 102 -12.22 -1.69 8.99
C LEU A 102 -10.85 -2.35 8.87
N THR A 103 -9.78 -1.76 9.40
CA THR A 103 -8.42 -2.33 9.37
C THR A 103 -8.40 -3.70 10.03
N ASN A 104 -8.97 -3.83 11.23
CA ASN A 104 -9.01 -5.11 11.94
C ASN A 104 -9.87 -6.16 11.23
N ASN A 105 -10.99 -5.76 10.63
CA ASN A 105 -11.81 -6.68 9.85
C ASN A 105 -11.11 -7.10 8.54
N LEU A 106 -10.47 -6.16 7.86
CA LEU A 106 -9.70 -6.42 6.64
C LEU A 106 -8.52 -7.32 6.93
N ASP A 107 -7.79 -7.06 8.02
CA ASP A 107 -6.67 -7.88 8.43
C ASP A 107 -7.14 -9.31 8.67
N PHE A 108 -8.11 -9.51 9.58
CA PHE A 108 -8.66 -10.83 9.88
C PHE A 108 -9.14 -11.61 8.64
N ILE A 109 -9.89 -10.96 7.75
CA ILE A 109 -10.47 -11.65 6.58
C ILE A 109 -9.42 -11.84 5.47
N ALA A 110 -8.64 -10.82 5.15
CA ALA A 110 -7.70 -10.87 4.04
C ALA A 110 -6.50 -11.76 4.35
N THR A 111 -5.92 -11.67 5.55
CA THR A 111 -4.82 -12.56 5.95
C THR A 111 -5.33 -13.99 6.16
N GLY A 112 -6.56 -14.15 6.65
CA GLY A 112 -7.21 -15.44 6.82
C GLY A 112 -7.52 -16.18 5.52
N ILE A 113 -7.67 -15.49 4.37
CA ILE A 113 -7.86 -16.12 3.05
C ILE A 113 -6.53 -16.22 2.29
N LEU A 114 -5.79 -15.11 2.25
CA LEU A 114 -4.64 -14.95 1.38
C LEU A 114 -3.32 -15.38 2.00
N GLU A 115 -3.25 -15.56 3.32
CA GLU A 115 -2.02 -15.79 4.08
C GLU A 115 -1.00 -14.63 3.95
N GLY A 116 -0.27 -14.32 5.02
CA GLY A 116 0.72 -13.23 5.04
C GLY A 116 0.19 -11.91 5.61
N ASP A 117 0.92 -10.82 5.35
CA ASP A 117 0.72 -9.54 6.06
C ASP A 117 -0.09 -8.54 5.22
N LEU A 118 -1.13 -7.93 5.80
CA LEU A 118 -1.88 -6.86 5.14
C LEU A 118 -0.96 -5.67 4.83
N ASP A 119 -0.83 -5.29 3.56
CA ASP A 119 0.16 -4.29 3.12
C ASP A 119 -0.45 -2.97 2.67
N LYS A 120 -1.43 -3.05 1.76
CA LYS A 120 -2.06 -1.87 1.15
C LYS A 120 -3.43 -2.16 0.52
N MET A 121 -4.24 -1.14 0.41
CA MET A 121 -5.54 -1.17 -0.26
C MET A 121 -5.73 0.12 -1.07
N LEU A 122 -6.32 -0.01 -2.26
CA LEU A 122 -6.75 1.14 -3.07
C LEU A 122 -8.27 1.27 -3.01
N LEU A 123 -8.75 2.47 -2.69
CA LEU A 123 -10.15 2.84 -2.64
C LEU A 123 -10.49 3.79 -3.78
N ILE A 124 -11.61 3.53 -4.45
CA ILE A 124 -12.19 4.43 -5.45
C ILE A 124 -13.43 5.07 -4.85
N SER A 125 -13.37 6.38 -4.60
CA SER A 125 -14.51 7.15 -4.09
C SER A 125 -15.59 7.33 -5.17
N GLY A 126 -16.84 6.96 -4.85
CA GLY A 126 -17.96 6.96 -5.80
C GLY A 126 -18.36 8.34 -6.34
N GLU A 127 -18.11 9.43 -5.60
CA GLU A 127 -18.55 10.77 -6.04
C GLU A 127 -17.65 11.41 -7.11
N LYS A 128 -16.36 11.02 -7.17
CA LYS A 128 -15.35 11.74 -7.97
C LYS A 128 -14.31 10.83 -8.62
N GLU A 129 -14.52 9.51 -8.58
CA GLU A 129 -13.54 8.48 -8.98
C GLU A 129 -12.12 8.78 -8.47
N LYS A 130 -12.05 9.31 -7.24
CA LYS A 130 -10.77 9.65 -6.64
C LYS A 130 -10.16 8.41 -6.05
N GLU A 131 -9.00 8.06 -6.58
CA GLU A 131 -8.12 7.05 -6.02
C GLU A 131 -7.41 7.57 -4.77
N GLU A 132 -7.66 6.90 -3.66
CA GLU A 132 -6.98 7.09 -2.40
C GLU A 132 -6.50 5.72 -1.91
N LYS A 133 -5.35 5.68 -1.25
CA LYS A 133 -4.79 4.42 -0.76
C LYS A 133 -4.69 4.41 0.76
N CYS A 134 -4.95 3.24 1.31
CA CYS A 134 -4.61 2.85 2.66
C CYS A 134 -3.33 2.02 2.60
N GLN A 135 -2.36 2.33 3.46
CA GLN A 135 -1.23 1.45 3.69
C GLN A 135 -1.22 1.02 5.15
N PHE A 136 -0.83 -0.23 5.36
CA PHE A 136 -0.80 -0.87 6.65
C PHE A 136 0.63 -1.30 6.99
N TYR A 137 0.91 -1.40 8.28
CA TYR A 137 2.13 -1.97 8.82
C TYR A 137 1.81 -2.55 10.17
N GLU A 138 2.07 -3.84 10.37
CA GLU A 138 1.89 -4.50 11.65
C GLU A 138 3.25 -4.71 12.32
N LYS A 139 3.30 -4.48 13.64
CA LYS A 139 4.45 -4.81 14.46
C LYS A 139 4.02 -5.02 15.91
N ASN A 140 4.35 -6.19 16.46
CA ASN A 140 4.05 -6.55 17.86
C ASN A 140 2.57 -6.36 18.20
N ASP A 141 1.67 -6.97 17.43
CA ASP A 141 0.21 -6.93 17.63
C ASP A 141 -0.41 -5.52 17.51
N ILE A 142 0.33 -4.56 16.95
CA ILE A 142 -0.12 -3.19 16.68
C ILE A 142 -0.11 -2.94 15.19
N ILE A 143 -1.26 -2.52 14.66
CA ILE A 143 -1.47 -2.17 13.27
C ILE A 143 -1.48 -0.64 13.11
N PHE A 144 -0.57 -0.16 12.28
CA PHE A 144 -0.43 1.25 11.89
C PHE A 144 -1.09 1.44 10.52
N ILE A 145 -1.91 2.49 10.38
CA ILE A 145 -2.56 2.84 9.11
C ILE A 145 -2.26 4.29 8.71
N VAL A 146 -2.03 4.50 7.42
CA VAL A 146 -2.06 5.81 6.77
C VAL A 146 -3.01 5.79 5.57
N TYR A 147 -3.88 6.79 5.49
CA TYR A 147 -4.88 6.92 4.43
C TYR A 147 -4.78 8.28 3.73
N GLY A 148 -4.80 8.29 2.39
CA GLY A 148 -4.78 9.50 1.58
C GLY A 148 -4.17 9.28 0.20
N LYS A 149 -3.47 10.30 -0.31
CA LYS A 149 -2.77 10.27 -1.60
C LYS A 149 -1.33 10.74 -1.40
N PHE A 150 -0.38 9.83 -1.53
CA PHE A 150 1.06 10.07 -1.31
C PHE A 150 1.85 9.00 -2.06
N PRO A 151 3.16 9.17 -2.35
CA PRO A 151 3.93 8.10 -2.96
C PRO A 151 4.09 6.86 -2.07
N ASP A 152 4.16 5.66 -2.66
CA ASP A 152 4.15 4.39 -1.90
C ASP A 152 5.27 4.31 -0.86
N LYS A 153 6.50 4.68 -1.26
CA LYS A 153 7.67 4.68 -0.37
C LYS A 153 7.54 5.69 0.77
N LYS A 154 6.89 6.83 0.54
CA LYS A 154 6.71 7.83 1.60
C LYS A 154 5.64 7.41 2.60
N GLY A 155 4.60 6.71 2.16
CA GLY A 155 3.60 6.11 3.05
C GLY A 155 4.22 5.07 3.97
N LYS A 156 5.03 4.15 3.43
CA LYS A 156 5.77 3.17 4.24
C LYS A 156 6.74 3.85 5.21
N TRP A 157 7.44 4.89 4.78
CA TRP A 157 8.27 5.68 5.68
C TRP A 157 7.46 6.32 6.82
N ILE A 158 6.27 6.87 6.56
CA ILE A 158 5.38 7.38 7.64
C ILE A 158 5.06 6.28 8.65
N LEU A 159 4.66 5.09 8.17
CA LEU A 159 4.29 3.96 9.01
C LEU A 159 5.46 3.47 9.87
N GLU A 160 6.66 3.37 9.30
CA GLU A 160 7.88 3.03 10.03
C GLU A 160 8.18 4.05 11.13
N GLN A 161 8.08 5.36 10.82
CA GLN A 161 8.28 6.40 11.82
C GLN A 161 7.20 6.36 12.91
N MET A 162 5.95 6.12 12.55
CA MET A 162 4.85 5.96 13.51
C MET A 162 5.13 4.79 14.45
N SER A 163 5.53 3.63 13.91
CA SER A 163 5.89 2.45 14.69
C SER A 163 7.02 2.74 15.67
N ASN A 164 8.13 3.33 15.20
CA ASN A 164 9.28 3.61 16.06
C ASN A 164 8.91 4.57 17.20
N HIS A 165 8.24 5.68 16.84
CA HIS A 165 7.84 6.68 17.82
C HIS A 165 6.75 6.22 18.77
N PHE A 166 5.84 5.35 18.34
CA PHE A 166 4.78 4.83 19.20
C PHE A 166 5.32 3.76 20.14
N SER A 167 6.17 2.86 19.63
CA SER A 167 6.81 1.80 20.43
C SER A 167 7.57 2.38 21.63
N GLU A 168 8.25 3.52 21.47
CA GLU A 168 8.91 4.23 22.56
C GLU A 168 7.93 4.76 23.63
N LEU A 169 6.71 5.16 23.25
CA LEU A 169 5.70 5.69 24.17
C LEU A 169 5.01 4.60 24.99
N VAL A 170 4.88 3.41 24.41
CA VAL A 170 4.19 2.27 25.04
C VAL A 170 5.16 1.20 25.57
N GLN A 171 6.46 1.50 25.59
CA GLN A 171 7.47 0.56 26.06
C GLN A 171 7.18 0.10 27.50
N GLY A 172 7.08 -1.22 27.69
CA GLY A 172 6.78 -1.83 28.98
C GLY A 172 5.32 -1.69 29.45
N LYS A 173 4.42 -1.21 28.59
CA LYS A 173 2.98 -1.13 28.87
C LYS A 173 2.22 -2.22 28.11
N ASP A 174 1.18 -2.75 28.74
CA ASP A 174 0.16 -3.59 28.09
C ASP A 174 -0.86 -2.65 27.42
N VAL A 175 -0.82 -2.57 26.08
CA VAL A 175 -1.64 -1.62 25.30
C VAL A 175 -3.14 -1.93 25.40
N GLU A 176 -3.51 -3.17 25.74
CA GLU A 176 -4.90 -3.59 25.93
C GLU A 176 -5.47 -3.14 27.27
N LYS A 177 -4.61 -2.92 28.27
CA LYS A 177 -5.01 -2.58 29.64
C LYS A 177 -4.70 -1.15 30.03
N LEU A 178 -4.43 -0.28 29.05
CA LEU A 178 -4.22 1.14 29.30
C LEU A 178 -5.48 1.78 29.90
N ASP A 179 -5.32 2.47 31.03
CA ASP A 179 -6.40 3.24 31.61
C ASP A 179 -6.72 4.50 30.78
N LYS A 180 -7.79 5.21 31.15
CA LYS A 180 -8.22 6.41 30.43
C LYS A 180 -7.17 7.53 30.44
N PHE A 181 -6.39 7.64 31.51
CA PHE A 181 -5.38 8.69 31.67
C PHE A 181 -4.13 8.37 30.85
N ASP A 182 -3.69 7.12 30.86
CA ASP A 182 -2.63 6.58 30.00
C ASP A 182 -2.95 6.79 28.52
N LYS A 183 -4.16 6.39 28.08
CA LYS A 183 -4.62 6.59 26.69
C LYS A 183 -4.56 8.06 26.30
N TYR A 184 -5.06 8.96 27.16
CA TYR A 184 -5.02 10.40 26.90
C TYR A 184 -3.59 10.95 26.78
N ASN A 185 -2.68 10.52 27.67
CA ASN A 185 -1.29 10.98 27.63
C ASN A 185 -0.57 10.48 26.38
N ILE A 186 -0.73 9.20 26.04
CA ILE A 186 -0.17 8.60 24.83
C ILE A 186 -0.69 9.34 23.59
N GLU A 187 -2.01 9.56 23.47
CA GLU A 187 -2.61 10.26 22.35
C GLU A 187 -2.07 11.70 22.21
N ARG A 188 -2.02 12.44 23.32
CA ARG A 188 -1.52 13.82 23.36
C ARG A 188 -0.05 13.91 22.95
N ASP A 189 0.78 13.01 23.46
CA ASP A 189 2.22 13.04 23.21
C ASP A 189 2.53 12.53 21.81
N PHE A 190 1.81 11.52 21.34
CA PHE A 190 1.94 11.03 19.97
C PHE A 190 1.47 12.07 18.94
N LYS A 191 0.42 12.85 19.22
CA LYS A 191 -0.02 13.96 18.34
C LYS A 191 1.11 14.95 18.03
N LYS A 192 2.00 15.23 18.99
CA LYS A 192 3.20 16.06 18.76
C LYS A 192 4.19 15.38 17.83
N ARG A 193 4.44 14.08 18.04
CA ARG A 193 5.32 13.25 17.19
C ARG A 193 4.77 13.14 15.76
N THR A 194 3.46 12.97 15.59
CA THR A 194 2.78 12.96 14.29
C THR A 194 3.04 14.24 13.50
N LYS A 195 2.93 15.41 14.14
CA LYS A 195 3.23 16.68 13.49
C LYS A 195 4.69 16.75 13.03
N PHE A 196 5.62 16.27 13.86
CA PHE A 196 7.03 16.17 13.50
C PHE A 196 7.27 15.23 12.31
N ILE A 197 6.67 14.03 12.31
CA ILE A 197 6.78 13.04 11.22
C ILE A 197 6.34 13.68 9.89
N LEU A 198 5.17 14.33 9.88
CA LEU A 198 4.66 14.97 8.66
C LEU A 198 5.52 16.17 8.22
N GLN A 199 6.14 16.90 9.14
CA GLN A 199 7.07 17.97 8.80
C GLN A 199 8.35 17.43 8.14
N GLN A 200 8.87 16.30 8.63
CA GLN A 200 10.00 15.61 7.99
C GLN A 200 9.60 15.01 6.63
N TYR A 201 8.39 14.47 6.49
CA TYR A 201 7.85 13.99 5.21
C TYR A 201 7.97 15.06 4.11
N VAL A 202 7.59 16.31 4.42
CA VAL A 202 7.65 17.41 3.45
C VAL A 202 9.10 17.73 3.04
N ARG A 203 10.07 17.41 3.88
CA ARG A 203 11.50 17.61 3.58
C ARG A 203 12.13 16.44 2.82
N LEU A 204 11.46 15.29 2.73
CA LEU A 204 11.96 14.16 1.95
C LEU A 204 12.15 14.56 0.49
N GLN A 205 13.28 14.14 -0.09
CA GLN A 205 13.63 14.43 -1.48
C GLN A 205 12.57 13.89 -2.46
N GLU A 206 12.48 14.48 -3.65
CA GLU A 206 11.55 14.04 -4.70
C GLU A 206 11.86 12.65 -5.27
N ILE A 207 12.99 12.04 -4.89
CA ILE A 207 13.42 10.69 -5.33
C ILE A 207 12.45 9.58 -4.86
N PHE A 208 11.59 9.87 -3.87
CA PHE A 208 10.47 9.01 -3.52
C PHE A 208 9.31 9.21 -4.51
N THR A 209 9.53 8.82 -5.76
CA THR A 209 8.50 8.75 -6.80
C THR A 209 7.72 7.44 -6.70
N ASP A 210 6.51 7.42 -7.26
CA ASP A 210 5.72 6.20 -7.51
C ASP A 210 6.27 5.38 -8.68
N GLN A 211 7.56 5.51 -9.03
CA GLN A 211 8.14 4.69 -10.07
C GLN A 211 8.14 3.24 -9.58
N GLU A 212 7.25 2.44 -10.17
CA GLU A 212 7.12 1.03 -9.86
C GLU A 212 8.45 0.32 -10.17
N ILE A 213 8.92 -0.45 -9.20
CA ILE A 213 10.04 -1.34 -9.41
C ILE A 213 9.48 -2.50 -10.25
N PRO A 214 10.10 -2.87 -11.38
CA PRO A 214 9.66 -4.00 -12.17
C PRO A 214 9.57 -5.25 -11.29
N TYR A 215 8.46 -5.98 -11.40
CA TYR A 215 8.32 -7.29 -10.75
C TYR A 215 9.32 -8.26 -11.37
N VAL A 216 9.92 -9.12 -10.53
CA VAL A 216 10.77 -10.22 -11.02
C VAL A 216 9.95 -11.20 -11.86
N GLU A 217 8.70 -11.46 -11.46
CA GLU A 217 7.74 -12.26 -12.22
C GLU A 217 6.68 -11.36 -12.88
N ASP A 218 6.70 -11.27 -14.21
CA ASP A 218 5.76 -10.45 -14.97
C ASP A 218 4.46 -11.19 -15.32
N THR A 219 3.93 -11.95 -14.36
CA THR A 219 2.72 -12.76 -14.51
C THR A 219 1.79 -12.58 -13.31
N ILE A 220 0.49 -12.76 -13.52
CA ILE A 220 -0.57 -12.84 -12.53
C ILE A 220 -1.25 -14.20 -12.66
N ARG A 221 -1.33 -14.93 -11.55
CA ARG A 221 -2.12 -16.15 -11.42
C ARG A 221 -3.49 -15.79 -10.86
N ILE A 222 -4.55 -16.38 -11.37
CA ILE A 222 -5.91 -16.23 -10.81
C ILE A 222 -6.27 -17.52 -10.07
N ASP A 223 -6.58 -17.38 -8.78
CA ASP A 223 -6.90 -18.49 -7.88
C ASP A 223 -8.41 -18.57 -7.59
N TYR A 224 -9.14 -17.48 -7.81
CA TYR A 224 -10.59 -17.41 -7.63
C TYR A 224 -11.20 -16.34 -8.55
N VAL A 225 -12.40 -16.61 -9.07
CA VAL A 225 -13.24 -15.65 -9.78
C VAL A 225 -14.65 -15.68 -9.21
N GLY A 226 -15.13 -14.53 -8.76
CA GLY A 226 -16.48 -14.30 -8.27
C GLY A 226 -17.21 -13.27 -9.13
N LEU A 227 -18.52 -13.47 -9.30
CA LEU A 227 -19.45 -12.47 -9.82
C LEU A 227 -20.61 -12.35 -8.84
N SER A 228 -20.86 -11.14 -8.37
CA SER A 228 -21.98 -10.85 -7.47
C SER A 228 -22.86 -9.74 -8.02
N SER A 229 -24.10 -9.69 -7.54
CA SER A 229 -25.03 -8.59 -7.79
C SER A 229 -25.76 -8.29 -6.48
N MET A 230 -25.76 -7.02 -6.06
CA MET A 230 -26.43 -6.59 -4.81
C MET A 230 -26.08 -7.47 -3.59
N SER A 231 -24.79 -7.82 -3.42
CA SER A 231 -24.28 -8.70 -2.36
C SER A 231 -24.75 -10.16 -2.41
N ILE A 232 -25.32 -10.59 -3.53
CA ILE A 232 -25.65 -11.99 -3.82
C ILE A 232 -24.57 -12.53 -4.76
N GLY A 233 -23.85 -13.56 -4.34
CA GLY A 233 -22.93 -14.31 -5.19
C GLY A 233 -23.69 -15.09 -6.25
N VAL A 234 -23.40 -14.84 -7.53
CA VAL A 234 -24.06 -15.48 -8.67
C VAL A 234 -23.12 -16.46 -9.38
N ILE A 235 -21.82 -16.14 -9.42
CA ILE A 235 -20.78 -17.07 -9.87
C ILE A 235 -19.70 -17.09 -8.81
N SER A 236 -19.24 -18.29 -8.47
CA SER A 236 -18.05 -18.55 -7.66
C SER A 236 -17.29 -19.67 -8.34
N ILE A 237 -16.01 -19.45 -8.62
CA ILE A 237 -15.12 -20.41 -9.28
C ILE A 237 -13.81 -20.44 -8.53
N LEU A 238 -13.57 -21.53 -7.81
CA LEU A 238 -12.29 -21.82 -7.17
C LEU A 238 -11.35 -22.50 -8.16
N LEU A 239 -10.23 -21.85 -8.44
CA LEU A 239 -9.24 -22.30 -9.43
C LEU A 239 -7.97 -22.85 -8.78
N GLY A 240 -7.51 -22.27 -7.66
CA GLY A 240 -6.21 -22.61 -7.05
C GLY A 240 -6.34 -22.85 -5.55
N GLU A 241 -7.12 -23.85 -5.17
CA GLU A 241 -7.40 -24.20 -3.77
C GLU A 241 -6.13 -24.40 -2.93
N GLU A 242 -5.13 -25.08 -3.49
CA GLU A 242 -3.86 -25.38 -2.80
C GLU A 242 -3.03 -24.14 -2.44
N ASN A 243 -3.44 -22.97 -2.95
CA ASN A 243 -2.78 -21.70 -2.72
C ASN A 243 -3.56 -20.79 -1.76
N LEU A 244 -4.68 -21.25 -1.17
CA LEU A 244 -5.52 -20.43 -0.31
C LEU A 244 -5.73 -21.15 1.03
N ASN A 245 -5.82 -20.39 2.11
CA ASN A 245 -6.12 -20.95 3.43
C ASN A 245 -7.64 -21.10 3.59
N LEU A 246 -8.15 -22.28 3.20
CA LEU A 246 -9.58 -22.58 3.18
C LEU A 246 -9.86 -23.79 4.07
N ASP A 247 -10.19 -23.51 5.33
CA ASP A 247 -10.70 -24.50 6.27
C ASP A 247 -12.23 -24.38 6.34
N PRO A 248 -12.98 -25.14 5.52
CA PRO A 248 -14.42 -25.14 5.61
C PRO A 248 -14.90 -25.80 6.91
N ILE A 249 -15.96 -25.24 7.49
CA ILE A 249 -16.56 -25.77 8.72
C ILE A 249 -17.59 -26.83 8.33
N GLY A 250 -17.33 -28.09 8.66
CA GLY A 250 -18.28 -29.18 8.45
C GLY A 250 -17.60 -30.49 8.06
N GLU A 251 -18.41 -31.55 7.98
CA GLU A 251 -18.05 -32.80 7.33
C GLU A 251 -18.74 -32.82 5.97
N PHE A 252 -18.00 -33.12 4.90
CA PHE A 252 -18.51 -33.14 3.53
C PHE A 252 -18.43 -34.57 3.00
N GLU A 253 -19.51 -35.05 2.36
CA GLU A 253 -19.59 -36.43 1.89
C GLU A 253 -18.84 -36.60 0.55
N THR A 254 -18.74 -35.52 -0.23
CA THR A 254 -18.10 -35.53 -1.55
C THR A 254 -17.10 -34.38 -1.73
N PRO A 255 -16.06 -34.57 -2.58
CA PRO A 255 -15.14 -33.48 -2.95
C PRO A 255 -15.84 -32.29 -3.62
N GLU A 256 -16.94 -32.54 -4.35
CA GLU A 256 -17.74 -31.50 -4.99
C GLU A 256 -18.44 -30.60 -3.96
N GLU A 257 -19.05 -31.20 -2.92
CA GLU A 257 -19.66 -30.45 -1.82
C GLU A 257 -18.63 -29.61 -1.04
N ASP A 258 -17.45 -30.17 -0.78
CA ASP A 258 -16.35 -29.45 -0.13
C ASP A 258 -15.90 -28.24 -0.97
N LYS A 259 -15.76 -28.42 -2.29
CA LYS A 259 -15.42 -27.33 -3.21
C LYS A 259 -16.51 -26.26 -3.24
N GLU A 260 -17.79 -26.63 -3.33
CA GLU A 260 -18.91 -25.68 -3.32
C GLU A 260 -18.99 -24.90 -1.99
N MET A 261 -18.69 -25.55 -0.86
CA MET A 261 -18.63 -24.88 0.43
C MET A 261 -17.48 -23.86 0.47
N LYS A 262 -16.29 -24.23 0.02
CA LYS A 262 -15.12 -23.32 -0.08
C LYS A 262 -15.42 -22.12 -0.97
N GLU A 263 -16.04 -22.36 -2.13
CA GLU A 263 -16.52 -21.33 -3.06
C GLU A 263 -17.51 -20.36 -2.39
N SER A 264 -18.45 -20.90 -1.62
CA SER A 264 -19.47 -20.12 -0.91
C SER A 264 -18.86 -19.28 0.22
N MET A 265 -17.95 -19.87 1.00
CA MET A 265 -17.24 -19.18 2.07
C MET A 265 -16.37 -18.05 1.55
N LEU A 266 -15.62 -18.27 0.46
CA LEU A 266 -14.82 -17.24 -0.20
C LEU A 266 -15.69 -16.07 -0.65
N THR A 267 -16.79 -16.37 -1.34
CA THR A 267 -17.76 -15.37 -1.80
C THR A 267 -18.24 -14.52 -0.64
N ALA A 268 -18.72 -15.16 0.44
CA ALA A 268 -19.25 -14.47 1.60
C ALA A 268 -18.22 -13.55 2.27
N ARG A 269 -16.97 -14.01 2.41
CA ARG A 269 -15.90 -13.22 3.02
C ARG A 269 -15.50 -12.01 2.14
N ILE A 270 -15.41 -12.20 0.82
CA ILE A 270 -15.09 -11.14 -0.14
C ILE A 270 -16.20 -10.08 -0.17
N GLU A 271 -17.46 -10.51 -0.19
CA GLU A 271 -18.62 -9.60 -0.13
C GLU A 271 -18.67 -8.85 1.21
N ALA A 272 -18.36 -9.51 2.32
CA ALA A 272 -18.28 -8.85 3.62
C ALA A 272 -17.20 -7.74 3.64
N ILE A 273 -16.04 -7.97 3.01
CA ILE A 273 -15.02 -6.93 2.82
C ILE A 273 -15.56 -5.76 2.00
N ALA A 274 -16.18 -6.03 0.85
CA ALA A 274 -16.70 -5.01 -0.05
C ALA A 274 -17.79 -4.16 0.63
N ALA A 275 -18.77 -4.83 1.26
CA ALA A 275 -19.88 -4.20 1.96
C ALA A 275 -19.40 -3.37 3.16
N ASN A 276 -18.50 -3.91 3.99
CA ASN A 276 -17.92 -3.16 5.11
C ASN A 276 -17.13 -1.94 4.64
N THR A 277 -16.39 -2.08 3.53
CA THR A 277 -15.63 -0.96 2.97
C THR A 277 -16.59 0.11 2.45
N GLN A 278 -17.59 -0.27 1.64
CA GLN A 278 -18.55 0.66 1.07
C GLN A 278 -19.42 1.34 2.13
N GLY A 279 -19.93 0.59 3.10
CA GLY A 279 -20.76 1.12 4.18
C GLY A 279 -20.04 2.13 5.07
N ASN A 280 -18.74 1.93 5.32
CA ASN A 280 -17.96 2.81 6.18
C ASN A 280 -17.32 3.99 5.43
N THR A 281 -16.88 3.79 4.18
CA THR A 281 -16.09 4.80 3.44
C THR A 281 -16.89 5.54 2.37
N GLY A 282 -18.02 5.00 1.92
CA GLY A 282 -18.69 5.42 0.68
C GLY A 282 -17.85 5.18 -0.59
N ALA A 283 -16.76 4.41 -0.48
CA ALA A 283 -15.86 4.04 -1.56
C ALA A 283 -15.84 2.52 -1.75
N THR A 284 -15.50 2.09 -2.96
CA THR A 284 -15.36 0.66 -3.26
C THR A 284 -13.86 0.31 -3.27
N PRO A 285 -13.44 -0.82 -2.67
CA PRO A 285 -12.07 -1.28 -2.81
C PRO A 285 -11.82 -1.65 -4.26
N ARG A 286 -10.74 -1.16 -4.87
CA ARG A 286 -10.29 -1.61 -6.20
C ARG A 286 -9.42 -2.84 -6.07
N TRP A 287 -8.51 -2.81 -5.11
CA TRP A 287 -7.71 -3.96 -4.72
C TRP A 287 -7.23 -3.86 -3.28
N ILE A 288 -6.97 -5.01 -2.68
CA ILE A 288 -6.34 -5.20 -1.36
C ILE A 288 -5.15 -6.13 -1.59
N ALA A 289 -3.98 -5.75 -1.10
CA ALA A 289 -2.74 -6.51 -1.25
C ALA A 289 -2.29 -7.07 0.09
N VAL A 290 -2.00 -8.37 0.08
CA VAL A 290 -1.35 -9.10 1.19
C VAL A 290 0.04 -9.53 0.72
N LYS A 291 1.02 -9.29 1.58
CA LYS A 291 2.42 -9.55 1.30
C LYS A 291 2.82 -10.91 1.85
N LEU A 292 3.28 -11.78 0.96
CA LEU A 292 3.80 -13.12 1.30
C LEU A 292 5.32 -13.10 1.55
N GLY A 293 6.02 -12.12 0.97
CA GLY A 293 7.47 -12.05 1.04
C GLY A 293 8.05 -10.92 0.19
N PHE A 294 9.33 -11.01 -0.13
CA PHE A 294 9.98 -10.02 -0.99
C PHE A 294 9.41 -10.09 -2.42
N GLN A 295 8.74 -9.02 -2.86
CA GLN A 295 8.07 -8.91 -4.16
C GLN A 295 6.99 -9.98 -4.45
N LYS A 296 6.55 -10.73 -3.43
CA LYS A 296 5.51 -11.75 -3.57
C LYS A 296 4.24 -11.26 -2.88
N TYR A 297 3.18 -11.08 -3.66
CA TYR A 297 1.91 -10.53 -3.20
C TYR A 297 0.73 -11.33 -3.73
N ARG A 298 -0.30 -11.45 -2.90
CA ARG A 298 -1.65 -11.85 -3.29
C ARG A 298 -2.58 -10.65 -3.21
N PHE A 299 -3.61 -10.66 -4.04
CA PHE A 299 -4.55 -9.57 -4.18
C PHE A 299 -5.99 -10.06 -4.18
N LEU A 300 -6.84 -9.38 -3.42
CA LEU A 300 -8.27 -9.31 -3.70
C LEU A 300 -8.50 -8.12 -4.62
N THR A 301 -9.14 -8.33 -5.75
CA THR A 301 -9.47 -7.25 -6.68
C THR A 301 -10.97 -7.19 -6.89
N PHE A 302 -11.49 -5.98 -7.08
CA PHE A 302 -12.90 -5.74 -7.35
C PHE A 302 -13.03 -4.79 -8.53
N LYS A 303 -14.01 -5.03 -9.39
CA LYS A 303 -14.40 -4.10 -10.44
C LYS A 303 -15.93 -4.05 -10.49
N LYS A 304 -16.46 -2.83 -10.32
CA LYS A 304 -17.88 -2.57 -10.52
C LYS A 304 -18.18 -2.64 -12.02
N LEU A 305 -19.25 -3.32 -12.36
CA LEU A 305 -19.81 -3.44 -13.70
C LEU A 305 -21.14 -2.67 -13.77
N GLU A 306 -21.73 -2.61 -14.96
CA GLU A 306 -23.08 -2.08 -15.14
C GLU A 306 -24.12 -2.90 -14.37
N ASN A 307 -25.30 -2.34 -14.15
CA ASN A 307 -26.43 -3.00 -13.48
C ASN A 307 -26.12 -3.57 -12.08
N ASP A 308 -25.21 -2.90 -11.35
CA ASP A 308 -24.80 -3.23 -9.98
C ASP A 308 -24.24 -4.66 -9.82
N TYR A 309 -23.58 -5.16 -10.86
CA TYR A 309 -22.71 -6.34 -10.75
C TYR A 309 -21.31 -5.96 -10.30
N PHE A 310 -20.65 -6.88 -9.62
CA PHE A 310 -19.27 -6.76 -9.20
C PHE A 310 -18.52 -8.03 -9.56
N ILE A 311 -17.41 -7.90 -10.25
CA ILE A 311 -16.45 -8.99 -10.42
C ILE A 311 -15.40 -8.88 -9.31
N SER A 312 -15.15 -9.99 -8.64
CA SER A 312 -14.08 -10.12 -7.66
C SER A 312 -13.12 -11.24 -8.04
N MET A 313 -11.83 -11.06 -7.79
CA MET A 313 -10.83 -12.09 -8.08
C MET A 313 -9.79 -12.17 -6.97
N ILE A 314 -9.36 -13.40 -6.67
CA ILE A 314 -8.13 -13.66 -5.90
C ILE A 314 -7.02 -13.95 -6.90
N SER A 315 -5.88 -13.28 -6.72
CA SER A 315 -4.75 -13.42 -7.63
C SER A 315 -3.40 -13.31 -6.93
N GLU A 316 -2.35 -13.87 -7.54
CA GLU A 316 -0.96 -13.78 -7.06
C GLU A 316 -0.05 -13.27 -8.19
N GLY A 317 0.91 -12.38 -7.87
CA GLY A 317 1.95 -11.94 -8.82
C GLY A 317 1.94 -10.45 -9.16
N ASN A 318 1.99 -10.10 -10.45
CA ASN A 318 2.05 -8.72 -10.90
C ASN A 318 0.64 -8.13 -11.12
N LEU A 319 0.16 -7.34 -10.15
CA LEU A 319 -1.15 -6.69 -10.20
C LEU A 319 -1.38 -5.83 -11.45
N SER A 320 -0.34 -5.27 -12.07
CA SER A 320 -0.48 -4.46 -13.31
C SER A 320 -1.08 -5.24 -14.49
N LYS A 321 -1.10 -6.59 -14.40
CA LYS A 321 -1.71 -7.46 -15.42
C LYS A 321 -3.21 -7.71 -15.19
N ILE A 322 -3.79 -7.31 -14.06
CA ILE A 322 -5.19 -7.63 -13.73
C ILE A 322 -6.17 -7.06 -14.78
N GLU A 323 -5.91 -5.85 -15.29
CA GLU A 323 -6.76 -5.23 -16.32
C GLU A 323 -6.81 -6.05 -17.62
N GLN A 324 -5.76 -6.82 -17.91
CA GLN A 324 -5.72 -7.68 -19.10
C GLN A 324 -6.61 -8.90 -18.90
N VAL A 325 -6.63 -9.45 -17.67
CA VAL A 325 -7.56 -10.52 -17.29
C VAL A 325 -8.99 -10.00 -17.35
N GLU A 326 -9.25 -8.81 -16.81
CA GLU A 326 -10.58 -8.18 -16.86
C GLU A 326 -11.06 -7.96 -18.30
N LYS A 327 -10.20 -7.45 -19.20
CA LYS A 327 -10.52 -7.28 -20.63
C LYS A 327 -10.81 -8.60 -21.35
N LEU A 328 -10.18 -9.70 -20.93
CA LEU A 328 -10.44 -11.04 -21.48
C LEU A 328 -11.79 -11.59 -21.02
N LEU A 329 -12.19 -11.29 -19.78
CA LEU A 329 -13.46 -11.75 -19.20
C LEU A 329 -14.66 -10.89 -19.62
N GLU A 330 -14.45 -9.60 -19.84
CA GLU A 330 -15.50 -8.61 -20.08
C GLU A 330 -16.48 -8.99 -21.21
N PRO A 331 -16.04 -9.47 -22.40
CA PRO A 331 -16.96 -9.88 -23.47
C PRO A 331 -17.87 -11.05 -23.11
N LYS A 332 -17.46 -11.91 -22.16
CA LYS A 332 -18.25 -13.06 -21.71
C LYS A 332 -19.21 -12.67 -20.58
N ILE A 333 -18.71 -11.89 -19.62
CA ILE A 333 -19.50 -11.44 -18.46
C ILE A 333 -20.62 -10.49 -18.89
N THR A 334 -20.34 -9.56 -19.81
CA THR A 334 -21.34 -8.58 -20.30
C THR A 334 -22.56 -9.22 -20.96
N GLN A 335 -22.44 -10.44 -21.49
CA GLN A 335 -23.58 -11.18 -22.06
C GLN A 335 -24.65 -11.51 -21.01
N VAL A 336 -24.26 -11.70 -19.75
CA VAL A 336 -25.17 -12.06 -18.66
C VAL A 336 -25.44 -10.89 -17.70
N THR A 337 -24.63 -9.83 -17.73
CA THR A 337 -24.79 -8.65 -16.87
C THR A 337 -25.45 -7.45 -17.56
N GLY A 338 -25.96 -7.61 -18.78
CA GLY A 338 -26.61 -6.53 -19.55
C GLY A 338 -27.95 -6.04 -18.96
N THR A 339 -28.52 -6.77 -17.99
CA THR A 339 -29.74 -6.38 -17.26
C THR A 339 -29.59 -6.65 -15.78
N VAL A 340 -30.37 -5.95 -14.95
CA VAL A 340 -30.40 -6.15 -13.48
C VAL A 340 -30.73 -7.61 -13.15
N PHE A 341 -30.05 -8.16 -12.14
CA PHE A 341 -30.27 -9.53 -11.71
C PHE A 341 -31.73 -9.76 -11.27
N SER A 342 -32.38 -10.77 -11.85
CA SER A 342 -33.79 -11.09 -11.62
C SER A 342 -34.00 -12.44 -10.91
N GLY A 343 -32.92 -13.07 -10.43
CA GLY A 343 -32.98 -14.39 -9.78
C GLY A 343 -32.81 -15.58 -10.72
N ASN A 344 -32.76 -15.38 -12.04
CA ASN A 344 -32.52 -16.46 -13.00
C ASN A 344 -31.03 -16.82 -13.06
N LEU A 345 -30.65 -17.95 -12.45
CA LEU A 345 -29.26 -18.44 -12.40
C LEU A 345 -28.80 -19.16 -13.68
N LYS A 346 -29.73 -19.60 -14.55
CA LYS A 346 -29.39 -20.39 -15.74
C LYS A 346 -28.29 -19.79 -16.62
N PRO A 347 -28.38 -18.50 -17.06
CA PRO A 347 -27.32 -17.91 -17.89
C PRO A 347 -25.97 -17.82 -17.17
N PHE A 348 -25.98 -17.67 -15.85
CA PHE A 348 -24.75 -17.60 -15.04
C PHE A 348 -24.10 -18.96 -14.86
N ASN A 349 -24.89 -20.03 -14.71
CA ASN A 349 -24.38 -21.40 -14.67
C ASN A 349 -23.73 -21.81 -16.00
N GLU A 350 -24.34 -21.42 -17.12
CA GLU A 350 -23.76 -21.65 -18.46
C GLU A 350 -22.42 -20.91 -18.61
N LEU A 351 -22.35 -19.66 -18.15
CA LEU A 351 -21.10 -18.89 -18.13
C LEU A 351 -20.06 -19.51 -17.17
N LYS A 352 -20.47 -19.99 -15.99
CA LYS A 352 -19.58 -20.64 -15.00
C LYS A 352 -18.82 -21.80 -15.64
N ILE A 353 -19.53 -22.69 -16.34
CA ILE A 353 -18.95 -23.87 -17.01
C ILE A 353 -17.94 -23.45 -18.09
N ASP A 354 -18.26 -22.43 -18.89
CA ASP A 354 -17.35 -21.93 -19.93
C ASP A 354 -16.08 -21.28 -19.35
N LEU A 355 -16.24 -20.51 -18.26
CA LEU A 355 -15.11 -19.89 -17.55
C LEU A 355 -14.22 -20.95 -16.90
N GLU A 356 -14.79 -21.94 -16.20
CA GLU A 356 -14.06 -23.07 -15.61
C GLU A 356 -13.20 -23.79 -16.66
N LYS A 357 -13.77 -24.10 -17.82
CA LYS A 357 -13.04 -24.72 -18.94
C LYS A 357 -11.90 -23.83 -19.44
N ASN A 358 -12.09 -22.52 -19.50
CA ASN A 358 -11.07 -21.58 -19.95
C ASN A 358 -9.89 -21.52 -18.96
N PHE A 359 -10.18 -21.33 -17.67
CA PHE A 359 -9.17 -21.21 -16.64
C PHE A 359 -8.47 -22.53 -16.30
N SER A 360 -9.13 -23.67 -16.49
CA SER A 360 -8.48 -24.99 -16.38
C SER A 360 -7.30 -25.13 -17.33
N ASN A 361 -7.38 -24.52 -18.52
CA ASN A 361 -6.30 -24.52 -19.50
C ASN A 361 -5.26 -23.41 -19.26
N ARG A 362 -5.62 -22.35 -18.51
CA ARG A 362 -4.76 -21.18 -18.29
C ARG A 362 -5.14 -20.44 -17.01
N LYS A 363 -4.37 -20.67 -15.92
CA LYS A 363 -4.50 -19.91 -14.66
C LYS A 363 -3.52 -18.74 -14.55
N LYS A 364 -2.43 -18.74 -15.32
CA LYS A 364 -1.37 -17.70 -15.32
C LYS A 364 -1.43 -16.82 -16.57
N PHE A 365 -1.37 -15.51 -16.36
CA PHE A 365 -1.49 -14.47 -17.38
C PHE A 365 -0.46 -13.38 -17.13
N PRO A 366 0.29 -12.89 -18.11
CA PRO A 366 0.85 -13.59 -19.25
C PRO A 366 1.70 -14.83 -18.82
N PRO A 367 2.24 -15.65 -19.74
CA PRO A 367 3.31 -15.20 -20.63
C PRO A 367 2.71 -14.69 -21.94
N PHE A 368 3.15 -13.52 -22.35
CA PHE A 368 2.87 -13.00 -23.68
C PHE A 368 3.85 -13.72 -24.61
N SER A 369 3.48 -14.90 -25.09
CA SER A 369 3.93 -15.29 -26.42
C SER A 369 2.96 -14.62 -27.39
N PHE A 370 3.33 -13.43 -27.88
CA PHE A 370 2.77 -12.94 -29.14
C PHE A 370 3.24 -13.93 -30.21
N ASN A 371 2.31 -14.70 -30.79
CA ASN A 371 2.53 -15.32 -32.09
C ASN A 371 2.01 -14.38 -33.17
#